data_AF-A0A1I6IPN9-F1
#
_entry.id   AF-A0A1I6IPN9-F1
#
_cell.length_a   1.000
_cell.length_b   1.000
_cell.length_c   1.000
_cell.angle_alpha   90.00
_cell.angle_beta   90.00
_cell.angle_gamma   90.00
#
_symmetry.space_group_name_H-M   'P 1'
#
loop_
_entity.id
_entity.type
_entity.pdbx_description
1 polymer ?
#
loop_
_entity_poly.entity_id
_entity_poly.type
_entity_poly.pdbx_seq_one_letter_code
_entity_poly.pdbx_strand_id
1 'polypeptide(L)'
;MQPQSDTSVEAATGRPGLGRSILLVVGLSVVAISGLLGAFIGSNGAEAVPEAAVLGGLLVLPTTPLSMALYGVVLASVVLAALFGLVELASRMEDGGR
;
A
#
# COMPACT_ATOMS: atom_id res chain seq x y z
N MET A 1 23.61 -45.50 -27.66
CA MET A 1 23.21 -45.06 -26.31
C MET A 1 23.60 -43.60 -26.18
N GLN A 2 22.68 -42.67 -26.42
CA GLN A 2 22.94 -41.23 -26.31
C GLN A 2 22.72 -40.78 -24.86
N PRO A 3 23.57 -39.89 -24.32
CA PRO A 3 23.44 -39.42 -22.96
C PRO A 3 22.13 -38.66 -22.80
N GLN A 4 21.38 -39.01 -21.76
CA GLN A 4 20.18 -38.31 -21.36
C GLN A 4 20.55 -36.84 -21.17
N SER A 5 19.94 -35.98 -21.98
CA SER A 5 19.92 -34.55 -21.77
C SER A 5 19.40 -34.31 -20.35
N ASP A 6 20.29 -33.86 -19.47
CA ASP A 6 19.96 -33.12 -18.26
C ASP A 6 19.13 -31.90 -18.69
N THR A 7 17.83 -32.12 -18.91
CA THR A 7 16.84 -31.06 -18.80
C THR A 7 16.70 -30.79 -17.31
N SER A 8 17.78 -30.27 -16.73
CA SER A 8 17.73 -29.46 -15.53
C SER A 8 16.77 -28.34 -15.91
N VAL A 9 15.50 -28.52 -15.55
CA VAL A 9 14.62 -27.38 -15.36
C VAL A 9 15.31 -26.61 -14.26
N GLU A 10 16.21 -25.72 -14.66
CA GLU A 10 16.81 -24.72 -13.79
C GLU A 10 15.61 -23.93 -13.31
N ALA A 11 15.06 -24.37 -12.17
CA ALA A 11 13.93 -23.76 -11.52
C ALA A 11 14.33 -22.31 -11.38
N ALA A 12 13.71 -21.43 -12.16
CA ALA A 12 14.08 -20.03 -12.23
C ALA A 12 14.07 -19.50 -10.81
N THR A 13 15.26 -19.37 -10.22
CA THR A 13 15.39 -18.99 -8.82
C THR A 13 14.95 -17.54 -8.75
N GLY A 14 13.78 -17.30 -8.15
CA GLY A 14 13.22 -15.97 -8.02
C GLY A 14 14.26 -15.03 -7.41
N ARG A 15 14.46 -13.86 -8.02
CA ARG A 15 15.49 -12.91 -7.57
C ARG A 15 15.25 -12.56 -6.10
N PRO A 16 16.22 -12.79 -5.19
CA PRO A 16 16.08 -12.46 -3.79
C PRO A 16 15.68 -10.98 -3.61
N GLY A 17 14.61 -10.73 -2.86
CA GLY A 17 14.13 -9.37 -2.57
C GLY A 17 13.28 -8.69 -3.65
N LEU A 18 13.05 -9.33 -4.81
CA LEU A 18 12.22 -8.75 -5.87
C LEU A 18 10.77 -8.50 -5.40
N GLY A 19 10.19 -9.45 -4.67
CA GLY A 19 8.83 -9.30 -4.12
C GLY A 19 8.71 -8.09 -3.19
N ARG A 20 9.69 -7.89 -2.29
CA ARG A 20 9.74 -6.70 -1.41
C ARG A 20 9.82 -5.41 -2.22
N SER A 21 10.65 -5.38 -3.26
CA SER A 21 10.79 -4.21 -4.13
C SER A 21 9.49 -3.86 -4.84
N ILE A 22 8.80 -4.86 -5.42
CA ILE A 22 7.50 -4.67 -6.08
C ILE A 22 6.47 -4.12 -5.09
N LEU A 23 6.35 -4.73 -3.91
CA LEU A 23 5.41 -4.29 -2.88
C LEU A 23 5.68 -2.86 -2.41
N LEU A 24 6.96 -2.46 -2.27
CA LEU A 24 7.33 -1.09 -1.92
C LEU A 24 6.97 -0.09 -3.02
N VAL A 25 7.26 -0.43 -4.28
CA VAL A 25 6.92 0.45 -5.42
C VAL A 25 5.41 0.63 -5.53
N VAL A 26 4.64 -0.46 -5.41
CA VAL A 26 3.17 -0.41 -5.43
C VAL A 26 2.63 0.36 -4.22
N GLY A 27 3.16 0.12 -3.02
CA GLY A 27 2.72 0.85 -1.82
C GLY A 27 2.98 2.35 -1.94
N LEU A 28 4.18 2.73 -2.40
CA LEU A 28 4.54 4.14 -2.59
C LEU A 28 3.68 4.81 -3.67
N SER A 29 3.38 4.11 -4.77
CA SER A 29 2.53 4.66 -5.82
C SER A 29 1.10 4.87 -5.35
N VAL A 30 0.54 3.93 -4.59
CA VAL A 30 -0.79 4.07 -3.97
C VAL A 30 -0.84 5.26 -3.01
N VAL A 31 0.18 5.42 -2.16
CA VAL A 31 0.26 6.57 -1.24
C VAL A 31 0.35 7.89 -2.01
N ALA A 32 1.18 7.96 -3.05
CA ALA A 32 1.32 9.15 -3.88
C ALA A 32 0.01 9.52 -4.60
N ILE A 33 -0.66 8.52 -5.19
CA ILE A 33 -1.97 8.71 -5.85
C ILE A 33 -3.01 9.17 -4.83
N SER A 34 -3.04 8.57 -3.63
CA SER A 34 -3.98 8.96 -2.58
C SER A 34 -3.79 10.42 -2.14
N GLY A 35 -2.55 10.86 -1.96
CA GLY A 35 -2.23 12.26 -1.68
C GLY A 35 -2.68 13.20 -2.80
N LEU A 36 -2.44 12.81 -4.05
CA LEU A 36 -2.89 13.59 -5.21
C LEU A 36 -4.43 13.72 -5.22
N LEU A 37 -5.15 12.61 -5.06
CA LEU A 37 -6.62 12.61 -4.97
C LEU A 37 -7.11 13.47 -3.81
N GLY A 38 -6.48 13.39 -2.64
CA GLY A 38 -6.77 14.25 -1.51
C GLY A 38 -6.60 15.74 -1.84
N ALA A 39 -5.52 16.12 -2.53
CA ALA A 39 -5.31 17.49 -2.97
C ALA A 39 -6.43 17.97 -3.93
N PHE A 40 -6.82 17.13 -4.90
CA PHE A 40 -7.94 17.40 -5.80
C PHE A 40 -9.27 17.54 -5.06
N ILE A 41 -9.53 16.69 -4.06
CA ILE A 41 -10.74 16.77 -3.25
C ILE A 41 -10.75 18.09 -2.47
N GLY A 42 -9.64 18.46 -1.84
CA GLY A 42 -9.56 19.71 -1.07
C GLY A 42 -9.61 20.98 -1.94
N SER A 43 -9.13 20.94 -3.18
CA SER A 43 -9.22 22.11 -4.08
C SER A 43 -10.63 22.36 -4.60
N ASN A 44 -11.43 21.30 -4.74
CA ASN A 44 -12.77 21.39 -5.35
C ASN A 44 -13.90 21.28 -4.32
N GLY A 45 -13.66 20.67 -3.15
CA GLY A 45 -14.69 20.34 -2.17
C GLY A 45 -15.03 21.46 -1.19
N ALA A 46 -14.16 22.46 -1.04
CA ALA A 46 -14.28 23.48 0.00
C ALA A 46 -15.54 24.35 -0.09
N GLU A 47 -16.05 24.61 -1.29
CA GLU A 47 -17.29 25.39 -1.45
C GLU A 47 -18.55 24.58 -1.17
N ALA A 48 -18.52 23.26 -1.42
CA ALA A 48 -19.68 22.40 -1.21
C ALA A 48 -19.77 21.90 0.23
N VAL A 49 -18.63 21.53 0.82
CA VAL A 49 -18.52 20.97 2.17
C VAL A 49 -17.23 21.53 2.77
N PRO A 50 -17.28 22.64 3.54
CA PRO A 50 -16.08 23.31 4.07
C PRO A 50 -15.31 22.49 5.12
N GLU A 51 -16.02 21.59 5.79
CA GLU A 51 -15.49 20.74 6.85
C GLU A 51 -15.88 19.29 6.60
N ALA A 52 -14.89 18.41 6.57
CA ALA A 52 -15.10 16.98 6.45
C ALA A 52 -15.05 16.35 7.84
N ALA A 53 -16.19 15.78 8.26
CA ALA A 53 -16.26 14.89 9.40
C ALA A 53 -15.73 13.51 8.98
N VAL A 54 -14.68 13.05 9.65
CA VAL A 54 -13.95 11.83 9.36
C VAL A 54 -13.95 10.90 10.56
N LEU A 55 -13.67 9.60 10.34
CA LEU A 55 -13.69 8.57 11.40
C LEU A 55 -15.02 8.56 12.18
N GLY A 56 -16.15 8.62 11.45
CA GLY A 56 -17.48 8.65 12.08
C GLY A 56 -17.81 9.96 12.81
N GLY A 57 -17.10 11.05 12.52
CA GLY A 57 -17.30 12.36 13.15
C GLY A 57 -16.39 12.63 14.34
N LEU A 58 -15.49 11.71 14.67
CA LEU A 58 -14.52 11.90 15.77
C LEU A 58 -13.45 12.95 15.43
N LEU A 59 -13.20 13.18 14.13
CA LEU A 59 -12.21 14.14 13.66
C LEU A 59 -12.85 15.02 12.59
N VAL A 60 -12.76 16.34 12.73
CA VAL A 60 -13.26 17.30 11.73
C VAL A 60 -12.06 18.00 11.11
N LEU A 61 -11.89 17.83 9.80
CA LEU A 61 -10.80 18.45 9.05
C LEU A 61 -11.33 19.52 8.11
N PRO A 62 -10.63 20.66 7.97
CA PRO A 62 -10.96 21.61 6.92
C PRO A 62 -10.70 20.95 5.56
N THR A 63 -11.61 21.12 4.60
CA THR A 63 -11.47 20.58 3.24
C THR A 63 -10.52 21.42 2.39
N THR A 64 -9.34 21.72 2.91
CA THR A 64 -8.28 22.38 2.16
C THR A 64 -7.46 21.34 1.37
N PRO A 65 -6.81 21.72 0.25
CA PRO A 65 -5.99 20.82 -0.54
C PRO A 65 -4.94 20.08 0.31
N LEU A 66 -4.25 20.80 1.19
CA LEU A 66 -3.20 20.24 2.03
C LEU A 66 -3.76 19.25 3.06
N SER A 67 -4.86 19.60 3.74
CA SER A 67 -5.45 18.75 4.78
C SER A 67 -5.97 17.43 4.20
N MET A 68 -6.64 17.50 3.05
CA MET A 68 -7.18 16.32 2.38
C MET A 68 -6.07 15.46 1.76
N ALA A 69 -5.00 16.06 1.21
CA ALA A 69 -3.82 15.34 0.74
C ALA A 69 -3.12 14.57 1.87
N LEU A 70 -2.87 15.24 3.01
CA LEU A 70 -2.27 14.62 4.19
C LEU A 70 -3.15 13.50 4.75
N TYR A 71 -4.46 13.72 4.81
CA TYR A 71 -5.41 12.69 5.22
C TYR A 71 -5.32 11.45 4.31
N GLY A 72 -5.33 11.63 2.99
CA GLY A 72 -5.18 10.53 2.03
C GLY A 72 -3.87 9.76 2.21
N VAL A 73 -2.74 10.47 2.31
CA VAL A 73 -1.42 9.87 2.54
C VAL A 73 -1.40 9.06 3.83
N VAL A 74 -1.80 9.65 4.96
CA VAL A 74 -1.79 8.99 6.27
C VAL A 74 -2.69 7.77 6.26
N LEU A 75 -3.92 7.90 5.75
CA LEU A 75 -4.86 6.80 5.70
C LEU A 75 -4.33 5.65 4.84
N ALA A 76 -3.85 5.94 3.63
CA ALA A 76 -3.30 4.93 2.74
C ALA A 76 -2.09 4.23 3.37
N SER A 77 -1.17 4.98 3.98
CA SER A 77 -0.01 4.42 4.67
C SER A 77 -0.42 3.51 5.84
N VAL A 78 -1.39 3.91 6.66
CA VAL A 78 -1.89 3.10 7.78
C VAL A 78 -2.53 1.81 7.27
N VAL A 79 -3.39 1.88 6.25
CA VAL A 79 -4.04 0.71 5.67
C VAL A 79 -3.02 -0.25 5.07
N LEU A 80 -2.08 0.24 4.26
CA LEU A 80 -1.05 -0.60 3.66
C LEU A 80 -0.12 -1.21 4.71
N ALA A 81 0.28 -0.45 5.73
CA ALA A 81 1.09 -0.96 6.83
C ALA A 81 0.35 -2.06 7.60
N ALA A 82 -0.96 -1.90 7.82
CA ALA A 82 -1.78 -2.92 8.45
C ALA A 82 -1.85 -4.19 7.57
N LEU A 83 -2.15 -4.05 6.28
CA LEU A 83 -2.24 -5.19 5.37
C LEU A 83 -0.90 -5.94 5.24
N PHE A 84 0.20 -5.22 5.00
CA PHE A 84 1.51 -5.83 4.90
C PHE A 84 1.98 -6.41 6.23
N GLY A 85 1.66 -5.76 7.35
CA GLY A 85 1.93 -6.27 8.69
C GLY A 85 1.16 -7.55 9.00
N LEU A 86 -0.11 -7.65 8.58
CA LEU A 86 -0.92 -8.87 8.72
C LEU A 86 -0.38 -10.02 7.87
N VAL A 87 0.04 -9.74 6.64
CA VAL A 87 0.68 -10.75 5.77
C VAL A 87 1.96 -11.27 6.41
N GLU A 88 2.83 -10.36 6.86
CA GLU A 88 4.08 -10.72 7.56
C GLU A 88 3.81 -11.54 8.83
N LEU A 89 2.79 -11.17 9.61
CA LEU A 89 2.41 -11.90 10.81
C LEU A 89 1.92 -13.31 10.48
N ALA A 90 1.09 -13.46 9.45
CA ALA A 90 0.61 -14.77 8.99
C ALA A 90 1.76 -15.66 8.52
N SER A 91 2.69 -15.13 7.73
CA SER A 91 3.87 -15.87 7.26
C SER A 91 4.73 -16.38 8.42
N ARG A 92 4.97 -15.56 9.45
CA ARG A 92 5.74 -15.98 10.63
C ARG A 92 5.06 -17.11 11.41
N MET A 93 3.73 -17.10 11.51
CA MET A 93 2.99 -18.17 12.18
C MET A 93 3.05 -19.50 11.41
N GLU A 94 3.05 -19.44 10.08
CA GLU A 94 3.22 -20.63 9.23
C GLU A 94 4.64 -21.21 9.33
N ASP A 95 5.65 -20.34 9.40
CA ASP A 95 7.06 -20.76 9.53
C ASP A 95 7.37 -21.36 10.91
N GLY A 96 6.77 -20.84 11.99
CA GLY A 96 6.97 -21.32 13.35
C GLY A 96 6.08 -22.49 13.79
N GLY A 97 5.11 -22.87 12.96
CA GLY A 97 4.13 -23.95 13.23
C GLY A 97 4.53 -25.33 12.71
N ARG A 98 5.80 -25.55 12.36
CA ARG A 98 6.36 -26.83 11.92
C ARG A 98 7.27 -27.45 12.96
#